data_AF-A0A0D2MU10-F1
#
_entry.id   AF-A0A0D2MU10-F1
#
_cell.length_a   1.000
_cell.length_b   1.000
_cell.length_c   1.000
_cell.angle_alpha   90.00
_cell.angle_beta   90.00
_cell.angle_gamma   90.00
#
_symmetry.space_group_name_H-M   'P 1'
#
loop_
_entity.id
_entity.type
_entity.pdbx_description
1 polymer ?
#
loop_
_entity_poly.entity_id
_entity_poly.type
_entity_poly.pdbx_seq_one_letter_code
_entity_poly.pdbx_strand_id
1 'polypeptide(L)'
;MEAEARTRAHSLCMPNGMNIKHMGSDEEIMMVYNEHFEERQYVQNGIELRKGDTVVDVGAHVGLFSIYVARAVGAAGRVLAVEPAPDTFACCTQNTRPAVATSGGKIEAGPIDVVNVACGDGSVDTLTLTVYNRATLMNTVAASGRQEQLMSAYLFSQLSAGNSKPIGGAVEQLLFMLGQAILSIPIIGAPIVRFAVRTHVRNHVMNSKREVPVKVVTLSSLFKEKGIRSIGLLKVDTECADLIVLQGIKQADWAMIRQVAMEVHEERFKEPVLAILQQAGFNNIKVESSEVTLGHGVYNLWATRG
;
A
#
# COMPACT_ATOMS: atom_id res chain seq x y z
N MET A 1 -28.48 20.13 8.92
CA MET A 1 -28.34 19.84 7.48
C MET A 1 -27.01 20.42 7.02
N GLU A 2 -25.90 19.77 7.39
CA GLU A 2 -24.61 20.00 6.75
C GLU A 2 -24.41 18.85 5.78
N ALA A 3 -24.60 19.13 4.50
CA ALA A 3 -24.27 18.19 3.46
C ALA A 3 -22.76 17.90 3.56
N GLU A 4 -22.44 16.61 3.73
CA GLU A 4 -21.09 16.06 3.67
C GLU A 4 -20.31 16.74 2.54
N ALA A 5 -19.29 17.52 2.90
CA ALA A 5 -18.31 17.99 1.93
C ALA A 5 -17.60 16.77 1.37
N ARG A 6 -18.13 16.19 0.29
CA ARG A 6 -17.47 15.16 -0.51
C ARG A 6 -16.08 15.70 -0.83
N THR A 7 -15.07 15.16 -0.15
CA THR A 7 -13.68 15.57 -0.34
C THR A 7 -13.35 15.29 -1.81
N ARG A 8 -13.04 16.33 -2.58
CA ARG A 8 -12.83 16.20 -4.02
C ARG A 8 -11.46 15.55 -4.25
N ALA A 9 -11.40 14.48 -5.05
CA ALA A 9 -10.13 13.87 -5.43
C ALA A 9 -9.21 14.90 -6.13
N HIS A 10 -7.95 14.92 -5.71
CA HIS A 10 -6.88 15.77 -6.22
C HIS A 10 -6.27 15.16 -7.49
N SER A 11 -5.37 15.86 -8.16
CA SER A 11 -4.67 15.37 -9.35
C SER A 11 -3.23 15.81 -9.32
N LEU A 12 -2.33 14.84 -9.45
CA LEU A 12 -0.90 15.06 -9.44
C LEU A 12 -0.29 14.53 -10.74
N CYS A 13 0.50 15.37 -11.40
CA CYS A 13 1.29 14.98 -12.56
C CYS A 13 2.60 14.35 -12.08
N MET A 14 2.79 13.08 -12.42
CA MET A 14 3.97 12.29 -12.04
C MET A 14 5.17 12.60 -12.95
N PRO A 15 6.42 12.31 -12.52
CA PRO A 15 7.62 12.53 -13.34
C PRO A 15 7.58 11.84 -14.71
N ASN A 16 6.89 10.71 -14.83
CA ASN A 16 6.71 9.99 -16.10
C ASN A 16 5.51 10.48 -16.94
N GLY A 17 4.90 11.62 -16.58
CA GLY A 17 3.80 12.25 -17.29
C GLY A 17 2.41 11.67 -17.00
N MET A 18 2.28 10.68 -16.11
CA MET A 18 0.97 10.18 -15.69
C MET A 18 0.25 11.21 -14.82
N ASN A 19 -1.05 11.42 -15.05
CA ASN A 19 -1.89 12.19 -14.13
C ASN A 19 -2.66 11.24 -13.21
N ILE A 20 -2.38 11.31 -11.91
CA ILE A 20 -2.90 10.39 -10.90
C ILE A 20 -3.92 11.12 -10.02
N LYS A 21 -5.10 10.54 -9.91
CA LYS A 21 -6.14 10.95 -8.96
C LYS A 21 -5.88 10.31 -7.60
N HIS A 22 -6.06 11.08 -6.54
CA HIS A 22 -5.88 10.60 -5.17
C HIS A 22 -6.68 11.43 -4.15
N MET A 23 -6.77 10.89 -2.94
CA MET A 23 -7.43 11.55 -1.80
C MET A 23 -6.41 12.01 -0.74
N GLY A 24 -5.27 11.31 -0.60
CA GLY A 24 -4.16 11.68 0.30
C GLY A 24 -3.39 12.91 -0.16
N SER A 25 -2.23 13.17 0.45
CA SER A 25 -1.38 14.32 0.07
C SER A 25 -0.54 14.03 -1.17
N ASP A 26 -0.10 15.06 -1.89
CA ASP A 26 0.75 14.92 -3.08
C ASP A 26 2.08 14.22 -2.72
N GLU A 27 2.62 14.49 -1.53
CA GLU A 27 3.85 13.88 -1.01
C GLU A 27 3.69 12.37 -0.80
N GLU A 28 2.56 11.95 -0.22
CA GLU A 28 2.22 10.54 -0.02
C GLU A 28 2.23 9.82 -1.37
N ILE A 29 1.59 10.39 -2.39
CA ILE A 29 1.51 9.75 -3.70
C ILE A 29 2.87 9.75 -4.42
N MET A 30 3.68 10.79 -4.26
CA MET A 30 5.06 10.81 -4.80
C MET A 30 5.94 9.74 -4.15
N MET A 31 5.78 9.48 -2.85
CA MET A 31 6.49 8.39 -2.18
C MET A 31 6.11 7.04 -2.78
N VAL A 32 4.80 6.75 -2.88
CA VAL A 32 4.29 5.51 -3.50
C VAL A 32 4.76 5.37 -4.96
N TYR A 33 4.84 6.49 -5.68
CA TYR A 33 5.42 6.49 -7.02
C TYR A 33 6.89 6.06 -7.01
N ASN A 34 7.72 6.63 -6.14
CA ASN A 34 9.15 6.29 -6.06
C ASN A 34 9.36 4.83 -5.66
N GLU A 35 8.66 4.35 -4.64
CA GLU A 35 8.70 2.95 -4.17
C GLU A 35 8.45 1.95 -5.32
N HIS A 36 7.50 2.26 -6.20
CA HIS A 36 7.09 1.34 -7.25
C HIS A 36 7.85 1.51 -8.57
N PHE A 37 8.15 2.75 -8.99
CA PHE A 37 8.74 3.04 -10.30
C PHE A 37 10.26 3.20 -10.26
N GLU A 38 10.81 3.75 -9.17
CA GLU A 38 12.24 4.02 -9.03
C GLU A 38 12.93 2.90 -8.25
N GLU A 39 12.46 2.63 -7.03
CA GLU A 39 13.02 1.62 -6.13
C GLU A 39 12.57 0.21 -6.51
N ARG A 40 11.39 0.09 -7.13
CA ARG A 40 10.81 -1.18 -7.58
C ARG A 40 10.68 -2.21 -6.47
N GLN A 41 10.31 -1.78 -5.26
CA GLN A 41 10.33 -2.55 -4.01
C GLN A 41 9.81 -3.99 -4.18
N TYR A 42 8.63 -4.20 -4.79
CA TYR A 42 8.02 -5.53 -4.89
C TYR A 42 8.57 -6.44 -6.00
N VAL A 43 9.51 -5.96 -6.83
CA VAL A 43 10.10 -6.74 -7.93
C VAL A 43 11.62 -6.86 -7.82
N GLN A 44 12.11 -6.90 -6.58
CA GLN A 44 13.52 -7.16 -6.24
C GLN A 44 13.72 -8.62 -5.85
N ASN A 45 14.95 -9.00 -5.47
CA ASN A 45 15.22 -10.22 -4.70
C ASN A 45 14.75 -11.53 -5.36
N GLY A 46 14.89 -11.62 -6.68
CA GLY A 46 14.54 -12.81 -7.47
C GLY A 46 13.11 -12.83 -7.99
N ILE A 47 12.31 -11.79 -7.72
CA ILE A 47 10.99 -11.64 -8.34
C ILE A 47 11.15 -11.33 -9.83
N GLU A 48 10.51 -12.14 -10.69
CA GLU A 48 10.54 -11.98 -12.14
C GLU A 48 9.15 -11.80 -12.73
N LEU A 49 8.88 -10.67 -13.40
CA LEU A 49 7.66 -10.48 -14.18
C LEU A 49 7.88 -10.92 -15.63
N ARG A 50 6.99 -11.80 -16.12
CA ARG A 50 7.04 -12.35 -17.48
C ARG A 50 5.85 -11.87 -18.29
N LYS A 51 6.03 -11.75 -19.61
CA LYS A 51 4.92 -11.47 -20.51
C LYS A 51 3.87 -12.57 -20.40
N GLY A 52 2.61 -12.20 -20.27
CA GLY A 52 1.52 -13.16 -20.06
C GLY A 52 1.20 -13.50 -18.61
N ASP A 53 1.98 -13.00 -17.64
CA ASP A 53 1.69 -13.27 -16.23
C ASP A 53 0.36 -12.66 -15.77
N THR A 54 -0.30 -13.35 -14.84
CA THR A 54 -1.34 -12.76 -13.99
C THR A 54 -0.71 -12.25 -12.71
N VAL A 55 -0.95 -10.98 -12.37
CA VAL A 55 -0.54 -10.39 -11.09
C VAL A 55 -1.77 -10.13 -10.22
N VAL A 56 -1.69 -10.46 -8.93
CA VAL A 56 -2.69 -10.09 -7.93
C VAL A 56 -2.07 -9.07 -6.99
N ASP A 57 -2.64 -7.87 -6.93
CA ASP A 57 -2.19 -6.73 -6.12
C ASP A 57 -3.22 -6.50 -5.00
N VAL A 58 -2.91 -6.98 -3.79
CA VAL A 58 -3.76 -6.82 -2.61
C VAL A 58 -3.31 -5.59 -1.84
N GLY A 59 -4.24 -4.64 -1.65
CA GLY A 59 -3.93 -3.29 -1.18
C GLY A 59 -3.40 -2.42 -2.31
N ALA A 60 -4.16 -2.34 -3.41
CA ALA A 60 -3.73 -1.66 -4.62
C ALA A 60 -3.64 -0.13 -4.48
N HIS A 61 -4.20 0.44 -3.41
CA HIS A 61 -4.24 1.88 -3.15
C HIS A 61 -4.74 2.63 -4.39
N VAL A 62 -4.08 3.70 -4.84
CA VAL A 62 -4.49 4.46 -6.05
C VAL A 62 -4.09 3.79 -7.38
N GLY A 63 -3.56 2.56 -7.34
CA GLY A 63 -3.31 1.71 -8.49
C GLY A 63 -1.93 1.88 -9.16
N LEU A 64 -0.98 2.56 -8.53
CA LEU A 64 0.34 2.82 -9.12
C LEU A 64 1.12 1.53 -9.41
N PHE A 65 1.17 0.59 -8.46
CA PHE A 65 1.82 -0.71 -8.66
C PHE A 65 1.11 -1.52 -9.75
N SER A 66 -0.23 -1.61 -9.69
CA SER A 66 -1.06 -2.23 -10.71
C SER A 66 -0.78 -1.71 -12.13
N ILE A 67 -0.63 -0.39 -12.31
CA ILE A 67 -0.27 0.23 -13.60
C ILE A 67 1.14 -0.17 -14.03
N TYR A 68 2.10 -0.17 -13.12
CA TYR A 68 3.48 -0.60 -13.38
C TYR A 68 3.53 -2.04 -13.88
N VAL A 69 2.92 -2.98 -13.15
CA VAL A 69 2.96 -4.41 -13.51
C VAL A 69 2.14 -4.73 -14.75
N ALA A 70 1.03 -4.02 -15.02
CA ALA A 70 0.23 -4.21 -16.23
C ALA A 70 1.07 -3.98 -17.50
N ARG A 71 1.91 -2.94 -17.51
CA ARG A 71 2.84 -2.69 -18.62
C ARG A 71 3.94 -3.75 -18.69
N ALA A 72 4.46 -4.19 -17.54
CA ALA A 72 5.49 -5.21 -17.47
C ALA A 72 5.00 -6.55 -18.06
N VAL A 73 3.83 -7.05 -17.67
CA VAL A 73 3.28 -8.32 -18.16
C VAL A 73 2.69 -8.23 -19.58
N GLY A 74 2.39 -7.01 -20.03
CA GLY A 74 1.91 -6.73 -21.39
C GLY A 74 0.51 -7.28 -21.67
N ALA A 75 0.01 -7.06 -22.89
CA ALA A 75 -1.37 -7.36 -23.29
C ALA A 75 -1.80 -8.83 -23.18
N ALA A 76 -0.86 -9.77 -23.14
CA ALA A 76 -1.15 -11.20 -22.92
C ALA A 76 -1.35 -11.54 -21.43
N GLY A 77 -0.89 -10.68 -20.52
CA GLY A 77 -1.05 -10.85 -19.08
C GLY A 77 -2.30 -10.14 -18.55
N ARG A 78 -2.46 -10.09 -17.23
CA ARG A 78 -3.57 -9.37 -16.57
C ARG A 78 -3.23 -9.02 -15.13
N VAL A 79 -3.93 -8.05 -14.56
CA VAL A 79 -3.80 -7.65 -13.16
C VAL A 79 -5.17 -7.71 -12.47
N LEU A 80 -5.21 -8.29 -11.27
CA LEU A 80 -6.33 -8.15 -10.34
C LEU A 80 -5.89 -7.25 -9.18
N ALA A 81 -6.47 -6.07 -9.09
CA ALA A 81 -6.20 -5.08 -8.07
C ALA A 81 -7.31 -5.09 -7.01
N VAL A 82 -6.97 -5.20 -5.73
CA VAL A 82 -7.91 -5.24 -4.62
C VAL A 82 -7.70 -4.03 -3.72
N GLU A 83 -8.72 -3.17 -3.58
CA GLU A 83 -8.67 -1.98 -2.74
C GLU A 83 -9.99 -1.82 -1.94
N PRO A 84 -9.96 -1.93 -0.61
CA PRO A 84 -11.18 -1.88 0.19
C PRO A 84 -11.71 -0.47 0.44
N ALA A 85 -10.87 0.57 0.50
CA ALA A 85 -11.33 1.92 0.84
C ALA A 85 -12.08 2.54 -0.35
N PRO A 86 -13.37 2.92 -0.23
CA PRO A 86 -14.18 3.31 -1.39
C PRO A 86 -13.62 4.49 -2.20
N ASP A 87 -13.09 5.51 -1.53
CA ASP A 87 -12.57 6.70 -2.23
C ASP A 87 -11.23 6.41 -2.92
N THR A 88 -10.37 5.60 -2.28
CA THR A 88 -9.11 5.13 -2.88
C THR A 88 -9.39 4.16 -4.03
N PHE A 89 -10.35 3.26 -3.89
CA PHE A 89 -10.84 2.37 -4.94
C PHE A 89 -11.37 3.15 -6.16
N ALA A 90 -12.13 4.23 -5.93
CA ALA A 90 -12.62 5.09 -7.00
C ALA A 90 -11.46 5.75 -7.77
N CYS A 91 -10.44 6.23 -7.05
CA CYS A 91 -9.20 6.75 -7.66
C CYS A 91 -8.46 5.66 -8.44
N CYS A 92 -8.27 4.48 -7.85
CA CYS A 92 -7.64 3.32 -8.49
C CYS A 92 -8.32 2.95 -9.81
N THR A 93 -9.64 2.85 -9.79
CA THR A 93 -10.46 2.56 -10.97
C THR A 93 -10.29 3.63 -12.04
N GLN A 94 -10.22 4.91 -11.67
CA GLN A 94 -10.02 6.00 -12.62
C GLN A 94 -8.60 6.00 -13.21
N ASN A 95 -7.58 5.76 -12.39
CA ASN A 95 -6.17 5.81 -12.80
C ASN A 95 -5.77 4.61 -13.66
N THR A 96 -6.35 3.45 -13.43
CA THR A 96 -6.03 2.20 -14.15
C THR A 96 -6.70 2.13 -15.53
N ARG A 97 -7.83 2.82 -15.74
CA ARG A 97 -8.54 2.85 -17.04
C ARG A 97 -7.64 3.31 -18.21
N PRO A 98 -6.93 4.46 -18.13
CA PRO A 98 -6.02 4.89 -19.20
C PRO A 98 -4.84 3.94 -19.45
N ALA A 99 -4.41 3.16 -18.46
CA ALA A 99 -3.30 2.22 -18.65
C ALA A 99 -3.64 1.11 -19.66
N VAL A 100 -4.94 0.84 -19.86
CA VAL A 100 -5.46 -0.12 -20.84
C VAL A 100 -5.85 0.59 -22.17
N ALA A 101 -5.79 1.93 -22.21
CA ALA A 101 -6.13 2.70 -23.41
C ALA A 101 -5.03 2.56 -24.47
N THR A 102 -5.46 2.29 -25.71
CA THR A 102 -4.54 2.06 -26.83
C THR A 102 -3.95 3.38 -27.31
N SER A 103 -2.62 3.48 -27.38
CA SER A 103 -1.98 4.46 -28.26
C SER A 103 -1.82 3.82 -29.64
N GLY A 104 -2.51 4.36 -30.65
CA GLY A 104 -2.44 3.83 -32.03
C GLY A 104 -3.10 2.47 -32.24
N GLY A 105 -4.09 2.09 -31.42
CA GLY A 105 -4.89 0.87 -31.62
C GLY A 105 -4.23 -0.45 -31.14
N LYS A 106 -3.02 -0.41 -30.57
CA LYS A 106 -2.39 -1.57 -29.92
C LYS A 106 -2.51 -1.46 -28.40
N ILE A 107 -2.99 -2.52 -27.77
CA ILE A 107 -2.94 -2.68 -26.31
C ILE A 107 -1.52 -3.10 -25.97
N GLU A 108 -0.80 -2.32 -25.17
CA GLU A 108 0.57 -2.63 -24.75
C GLU A 108 0.66 -3.14 -23.30
N ALA A 109 -0.41 -2.96 -22.51
CA ALA A 109 -0.51 -3.38 -21.11
C ALA A 109 -1.60 -4.44 -20.89
N GLY A 110 -1.43 -5.30 -19.89
CA GLY A 110 -2.47 -6.24 -19.50
C GLY A 110 -3.69 -5.50 -18.94
N PRO A 111 -4.93 -6.01 -19.16
CA PRO A 111 -6.11 -5.46 -18.50
C PRO A 111 -5.96 -5.51 -16.98
N ILE A 112 -6.46 -4.45 -16.32
CA ILE A 112 -6.50 -4.32 -14.86
C ILE A 112 -7.96 -4.41 -14.42
N ASP A 113 -8.29 -5.40 -13.62
CA ASP A 113 -9.59 -5.56 -12.98
C ASP A 113 -9.48 -5.11 -11.52
N VAL A 114 -10.23 -4.07 -11.14
CA VAL A 114 -10.18 -3.49 -9.80
C VAL A 114 -11.43 -3.92 -9.03
N VAL A 115 -11.26 -4.48 -7.83
CA VAL A 115 -12.36 -4.92 -6.97
C VAL A 115 -12.37 -4.19 -5.62
N ASN A 116 -13.56 -3.79 -5.18
CA ASN A 116 -13.76 -3.08 -3.92
C ASN A 116 -14.14 -4.03 -2.79
N VAL A 117 -13.15 -4.75 -2.26
CA VAL A 117 -13.30 -5.70 -1.15
C VAL A 117 -12.04 -5.69 -0.30
N ALA A 118 -12.17 -6.10 0.96
CA ALA A 118 -11.03 -6.50 1.79
C ALA A 118 -10.77 -8.00 1.63
N CYS A 119 -9.53 -8.43 1.86
CA CYS A 119 -9.17 -9.85 1.90
C CYS A 119 -8.99 -10.32 3.34
N GLY A 120 -9.56 -11.49 3.67
CA GLY A 120 -9.43 -12.12 4.98
C GLY A 120 -9.47 -13.64 4.88
N ASP A 121 -9.57 -14.30 6.04
CA ASP A 121 -9.55 -15.77 6.21
C ASP A 121 -10.91 -16.44 5.96
N GLY A 122 -11.97 -15.64 5.81
CA GLY A 122 -13.34 -16.12 5.63
C GLY A 122 -14.11 -16.30 6.94
N SER A 123 -13.56 -15.83 8.07
CA SER A 123 -14.26 -15.81 9.37
C SER A 123 -15.38 -14.77 9.44
N VAL A 124 -15.29 -13.71 8.64
CA VAL A 124 -16.28 -12.62 8.56
C VAL A 124 -16.55 -12.25 7.11
N ASP A 125 -17.79 -11.84 6.82
CA ASP A 125 -18.20 -11.35 5.49
C ASP A 125 -18.12 -9.82 5.36
N THR A 126 -17.99 -9.12 6.48
CA THR A 126 -17.93 -7.65 6.55
C THR A 126 -17.10 -7.23 7.74
N LEU A 127 -16.28 -6.19 7.56
CA LEU A 127 -15.53 -5.54 8.64
C LEU A 127 -15.68 -4.03 8.53
N THR A 128 -15.32 -3.32 9.59
CA THR A 128 -15.23 -1.86 9.58
C THR A 128 -13.80 -1.43 9.26
N LEU A 129 -13.63 -0.76 8.12
CA LEU A 129 -12.38 -0.12 7.74
C LEU A 129 -12.33 1.29 8.33
N THR A 130 -11.25 1.62 9.02
CA THR A 130 -10.95 3.01 9.40
C THR A 130 -10.19 3.68 8.27
N VAL A 131 -10.77 4.72 7.67
CA VAL A 131 -10.16 5.48 6.58
C VAL A 131 -9.73 6.87 7.02
N TYR A 132 -8.57 7.32 6.54
CA TYR A 132 -8.00 8.64 6.83
C TYR A 132 -7.81 9.41 5.52
N ASN A 133 -8.65 10.44 5.30
CA ASN A 133 -8.64 11.16 4.02
C ASN A 133 -7.32 11.88 3.74
N ARG A 134 -6.55 12.24 4.78
CA ARG A 134 -5.28 12.95 4.67
C ARG A 134 -4.04 12.06 4.87
N ALA A 135 -4.24 10.75 5.02
CA ALA A 135 -3.16 9.78 5.21
C ALA A 135 -3.66 8.42 4.70
N THR A 136 -3.85 8.30 3.39
CA THR A 136 -4.59 7.17 2.82
C THR A 136 -3.83 5.85 2.88
N LEU A 137 -2.49 5.91 2.96
CA LEU A 137 -1.65 4.76 3.29
C LEU A 137 -2.03 4.13 4.64
N MET A 138 -2.59 4.89 5.59
CA MET A 138 -2.89 4.39 6.94
C MET A 138 -4.28 3.74 7.07
N ASN A 139 -4.99 3.57 5.96
CA ASN A 139 -6.31 2.93 5.97
C ASN A 139 -6.19 1.48 6.44
N THR A 140 -6.95 1.11 7.46
CA THR A 140 -6.72 -0.16 8.15
C THR A 140 -7.98 -0.70 8.81
N VAL A 141 -8.01 -2.02 8.95
CA VAL A 141 -9.08 -2.77 9.61
C VAL A 141 -8.79 -2.98 11.10
N ALA A 142 -7.59 -2.60 11.57
CA ALA A 142 -7.17 -2.76 12.96
C ALA A 142 -7.83 -1.73 13.89
N ALA A 143 -8.30 -2.19 15.05
CA ALA A 143 -8.87 -1.33 16.08
C ALA A 143 -7.86 -0.27 16.56
N SER A 144 -8.32 0.98 16.57
CA SER A 144 -7.55 2.21 16.70
C SER A 144 -6.54 2.27 17.84
N GLY A 145 -5.33 2.76 17.55
CA GLY A 145 -4.38 3.29 18.55
C GLY A 145 -2.93 3.34 18.08
N ARG A 146 -2.54 2.43 17.18
CA ARG A 146 -1.17 2.31 16.67
C ARG A 146 -0.89 3.27 15.51
N GLN A 147 -1.89 3.60 14.71
CA GLN A 147 -1.76 4.46 13.53
C GLN A 147 -1.26 5.87 13.88
N GLU A 148 -1.71 6.44 15.01
CA GLU A 148 -1.16 7.71 15.52
C GLU A 148 0.33 7.57 15.84
N GLN A 149 0.74 6.44 16.43
CA GLN A 149 2.14 6.17 16.79
C GLN A 149 3.01 5.95 15.55
N LEU A 150 2.54 5.16 14.58
CA LEU A 150 3.23 4.89 13.32
C LEU A 150 3.44 6.19 12.53
N MET A 151 2.38 6.97 12.34
CA MET A 151 2.43 8.26 11.64
C MET A 151 3.32 9.27 12.37
N SER A 152 3.25 9.32 13.70
CA SER A 152 4.12 10.20 14.49
C SER A 152 5.59 9.79 14.38
N ALA A 153 5.89 8.48 14.39
CA ALA A 153 7.23 7.96 14.23
C ALA A 153 7.79 8.25 12.83
N TYR A 154 6.97 8.07 11.80
CA TYR A 154 7.33 8.36 10.41
C TYR A 154 7.63 9.84 10.19
N LEU A 155 6.73 10.75 10.57
CA LEU A 155 6.97 12.20 10.43
C LEU A 155 8.18 12.66 11.25
N PHE A 156 8.39 12.08 12.43
CA PHE A 156 9.57 12.36 13.24
C PHE A 156 10.87 11.84 12.58
N SER A 157 10.83 10.67 11.95
CA SER A 157 11.96 10.11 11.20
C SER A 157 12.31 10.98 9.99
N GLN A 158 11.30 11.37 9.21
CA GLN A 158 11.44 12.29 8.07
C GLN A 158 12.10 13.61 8.46
N LEU A 159 11.62 14.23 9.56
CA LEU A 159 12.29 15.39 10.15
C LEU A 159 13.73 15.00 10.51
N SER A 160 13.95 14.00 11.35
CA SER A 160 15.29 13.67 11.86
C SER A 160 16.33 13.34 10.77
N ALA A 161 15.92 12.71 9.67
CA ALA A 161 16.80 12.33 8.58
C ALA A 161 17.21 13.51 7.67
N GLY A 162 16.46 14.62 7.68
CA GLY A 162 16.70 15.76 6.79
C GLY A 162 16.57 15.47 5.29
N ASN A 163 16.11 14.26 4.93
CA ASN A 163 16.20 13.70 3.57
C ASN A 163 15.06 14.08 2.64
N SER A 164 14.16 14.95 3.06
CA SER A 164 13.05 15.44 2.26
C SER A 164 12.88 16.93 2.52
N LYS A 165 13.18 17.77 1.51
CA LYS A 165 12.62 19.13 1.50
C LYS A 165 11.10 18.94 1.48
N PRO A 166 10.33 19.53 2.41
CA PRO A 166 8.89 19.43 2.34
C PRO A 166 8.43 20.01 0.99
N ILE A 167 7.70 19.21 0.23
CA ILE A 167 6.82 19.76 -0.80
C ILE A 167 5.65 20.35 -0.01
N GLY A 168 5.36 21.63 -0.26
CA GLY A 168 4.49 22.42 0.60
C GLY A 168 4.78 23.92 0.45
N GLY A 169 3.85 24.73 0.96
CA GLY A 169 3.96 26.18 0.95
C GLY A 169 5.08 26.69 1.87
N ALA A 170 5.25 28.02 1.90
CA ALA A 170 6.27 28.66 2.71
C ALA A 170 6.14 28.35 4.22
N VAL A 171 4.92 28.01 4.68
CA VAL A 171 4.62 27.71 6.09
C VAL A 171 5.15 26.33 6.48
N GLU A 172 4.93 25.30 5.66
CA GLU A 172 5.39 23.93 5.89
C GLU A 172 6.92 23.87 5.85
N GLN A 173 7.53 24.61 4.93
CA GLN A 173 8.99 24.78 4.86
C GLN A 173 9.55 25.43 6.14
N LEU A 174 8.89 26.49 6.63
CA LEU A 174 9.27 27.15 7.88
C LEU A 174 9.13 26.22 9.09
N LEU A 175 8.03 25.49 9.20
CA LEU A 175 7.80 24.52 10.28
C LEU A 175 8.84 23.40 10.28
N PHE A 176 9.23 22.91 9.10
CA PHE A 176 10.29 21.91 8.97
C PHE A 176 11.64 22.45 9.46
N MET A 177 12.03 23.65 9.02
CA MET A 177 13.28 24.30 9.45
C MET A 177 13.30 24.56 10.96
N LEU A 178 12.19 25.03 11.53
CA LEU A 178 12.05 25.20 12.98
C LEU A 178 12.15 23.86 13.72
N GLY A 179 11.54 22.79 13.18
CA GLY A 179 11.68 21.43 13.69
C GLY A 179 13.13 20.96 13.75
N GLN A 180 13.90 21.14 12.67
CA GLN A 180 15.33 20.84 12.61
C GLN A 180 16.12 21.61 13.68
N ALA A 181 15.87 22.91 13.77
CA ALA A 181 16.55 23.76 14.74
C ALA A 181 16.28 23.28 16.18
N ILE A 182 15.04 22.89 16.50
CA ILE A 182 14.71 22.38 17.83
C ILE A 182 15.35 21.00 18.06
N LEU A 183 15.38 20.10 17.07
CA LEU A 183 16.05 18.80 17.17
C LEU A 183 17.55 18.93 17.50
N SER A 184 18.19 20.01 17.07
CA SER A 184 19.60 20.28 17.38
C SER A 184 19.87 20.60 18.85
N ILE A 185 18.83 20.87 19.66
CA ILE A 185 18.97 21.15 21.09
C ILE A 185 19.13 19.83 21.86
N PRO A 186 20.27 19.60 22.53
CA PRO A 186 20.53 18.34 23.23
C PRO A 186 19.47 18.05 24.29
N ILE A 187 19.09 16.78 24.42
CA ILE A 187 18.21 16.24 25.48
C ILE A 187 16.73 16.67 25.35
N ILE A 188 16.45 17.95 25.13
CA ILE A 188 15.08 18.50 25.11
C ILE A 188 14.49 18.65 23.70
N GLY A 189 15.33 18.73 22.67
CA GLY A 189 14.89 18.91 21.29
C GLY A 189 13.99 17.79 20.79
N ALA A 190 14.46 16.54 20.89
CA ALA A 190 13.71 15.37 20.45
C ALA A 190 12.37 15.18 21.19
N PRO A 191 12.27 15.30 22.54
CA PRO A 191 10.99 15.27 23.24
C PRO A 191 9.99 16.34 22.78
N ILE A 192 10.44 17.59 22.57
CA ILE A 192 9.58 18.70 22.14
C ILE A 192 9.04 18.43 20.73
N VAL A 193 9.90 18.05 19.80
CA VAL A 193 9.50 17.75 18.43
C VAL A 193 8.58 16.52 18.39
N ARG A 194 8.86 15.46 19.15
CA ARG A 194 7.95 14.30 19.27
C ARG A 194 6.56 14.70 19.76
N PHE A 195 6.47 15.55 20.78
CA PHE A 195 5.19 16.03 21.30
C PHE A 195 4.43 16.87 20.27
N ALA A 196 5.13 17.80 19.60
CA ALA A 196 4.53 18.67 18.57
C ALA A 196 4.04 17.86 17.36
N VAL A 197 4.85 16.93 16.85
CA VAL A 197 4.49 16.02 15.75
C VAL A 197 3.27 15.19 16.13
N ARG A 198 3.29 14.56 17.31
CA ARG A 198 2.17 13.75 17.79
C ARG A 198 0.88 14.56 17.88
N THR A 199 0.96 15.77 18.42
CA THR A 199 -0.19 16.67 18.54
C THR A 199 -0.72 17.09 17.17
N HIS A 200 0.18 17.38 16.21
CA HIS A 200 -0.19 17.70 14.84
C HIS A 200 -0.91 16.52 14.15
N VAL A 201 -0.32 15.32 14.19
CA VAL A 201 -0.90 14.08 13.65
C VAL A 201 -2.29 13.87 14.22
N ARG A 202 -2.41 13.91 15.55
CA ARG A 202 -3.69 13.72 16.23
C ARG A 202 -4.75 14.73 15.77
N ASN A 203 -4.40 16.01 15.74
CA ASN A 203 -5.37 17.08 15.53
C ASN A 203 -5.71 17.36 14.05
N HIS A 204 -4.82 17.03 13.11
CA HIS A 204 -4.97 17.43 11.70
C HIS A 204 -5.02 16.26 10.72
N VAL A 205 -4.42 15.12 11.08
CA VAL A 205 -4.38 13.91 10.23
C VAL A 205 -5.44 12.90 10.72
N MET A 206 -5.38 12.54 12.00
CA MET A 206 -6.25 11.52 12.60
C MET A 206 -7.69 12.00 12.86
N ASN A 207 -7.91 13.32 12.96
CA ASN A 207 -9.24 13.91 13.09
C ASN A 207 -10.11 13.76 11.82
N SER A 208 -9.54 13.28 10.70
CA SER A 208 -10.28 12.97 9.47
C SER A 208 -10.80 11.53 9.39
N LYS A 209 -10.75 10.77 10.49
CA LYS A 209 -11.15 9.36 10.51
C LYS A 209 -12.62 9.18 10.14
N ARG A 210 -12.89 8.22 9.25
CA ARG A 210 -14.23 7.69 9.00
C ARG A 210 -14.21 6.19 9.13
N GLU A 211 -15.30 5.64 9.64
CA GLU A 211 -15.51 4.20 9.72
C GLU A 211 -16.43 3.79 8.58
N VAL A 212 -15.97 2.86 7.76
CA VAL A 212 -16.67 2.45 6.55
C VAL A 212 -16.82 0.93 6.55
N PRO A 213 -18.04 0.37 6.49
CA PRO A 213 -18.22 -1.05 6.35
C PRO A 213 -17.73 -1.49 4.97
N VAL A 214 -16.91 -2.53 4.92
CA VAL A 214 -16.40 -3.11 3.67
C VAL A 214 -16.63 -4.61 3.65
N LYS A 215 -16.98 -5.12 2.47
CA LYS A 215 -17.15 -6.55 2.23
C LYS A 215 -15.79 -7.24 2.33
N VAL A 216 -15.76 -8.41 2.97
CA VAL A 216 -14.58 -9.25 3.12
C VAL A 216 -14.77 -10.52 2.29
N VAL A 217 -13.70 -10.93 1.61
CA VAL A 217 -13.66 -12.18 0.84
C VAL A 217 -12.32 -12.87 1.06
N THR A 218 -12.24 -14.15 0.75
CA THR A 218 -10.95 -14.86 0.73
C THR A 218 -10.28 -14.71 -0.63
N LEU A 219 -8.94 -14.71 -0.68
CA LEU A 219 -8.22 -14.70 -1.96
C LEU A 219 -8.60 -15.90 -2.83
N SER A 220 -8.77 -17.08 -2.23
CA SER A 220 -9.24 -18.28 -2.94
C SER A 220 -10.60 -18.08 -3.62
N SER A 221 -11.53 -17.40 -2.94
CA SER A 221 -12.84 -17.10 -3.52
C SER A 221 -12.73 -16.12 -4.69
N LEU A 222 -11.86 -15.11 -4.58
CA LEU A 222 -11.58 -14.17 -5.68
C LEU A 222 -10.90 -14.86 -6.87
N PHE A 223 -9.94 -15.75 -6.63
CA PHE A 223 -9.28 -16.49 -7.71
C PHE A 223 -10.31 -17.29 -8.51
N LYS A 224 -11.22 -17.98 -7.82
CA LYS A 224 -12.31 -18.72 -8.44
C LYS A 224 -13.27 -17.80 -9.21
N GLU A 225 -13.73 -16.72 -8.59
CA GLU A 225 -14.65 -15.74 -9.21
C GLU A 225 -14.07 -15.14 -10.48
N LYS A 226 -12.78 -14.78 -10.46
CA LYS A 226 -12.07 -14.12 -11.56
C LYS A 226 -11.46 -15.11 -12.58
N GLY A 227 -11.68 -16.41 -12.38
CA GLY A 227 -11.17 -17.47 -13.25
C GLY A 227 -9.64 -17.56 -13.32
N ILE A 228 -8.95 -17.19 -12.24
CA ILE A 228 -7.49 -17.20 -12.14
C ILE A 228 -7.02 -18.64 -11.88
N ARG A 229 -6.06 -19.11 -12.68
CA ARG A 229 -5.52 -20.48 -12.61
C ARG A 229 -4.00 -20.52 -12.43
N SER A 230 -3.34 -19.41 -12.67
CA SER A 230 -1.91 -19.21 -12.44
C SER A 230 -1.69 -17.76 -12.05
N ILE A 231 -0.80 -17.54 -11.08
CA ILE A 231 -0.45 -16.23 -10.54
C ILE A 231 1.07 -16.11 -10.66
N GLY A 232 1.48 -15.24 -11.57
CA GLY A 232 2.87 -14.89 -11.79
C GLY A 232 3.43 -14.10 -10.63
N LEU A 233 2.66 -13.26 -9.94
CA LEU A 233 3.07 -12.58 -8.70
C LEU A 233 1.84 -12.29 -7.83
N LEU A 234 1.91 -12.65 -6.55
CA LEU A 234 0.97 -12.17 -5.52
C LEU A 234 1.68 -11.09 -4.71
N LYS A 235 1.19 -9.85 -4.79
CA LYS A 235 1.60 -8.77 -3.91
C LYS A 235 0.59 -8.60 -2.78
N VAL A 236 1.07 -8.52 -1.54
CA VAL A 236 0.23 -8.23 -0.36
C VAL A 236 0.84 -7.09 0.42
N ASP A 237 0.13 -5.98 0.47
CA ASP A 237 0.50 -4.82 1.26
C ASP A 237 -0.79 -4.26 1.84
N THR A 238 -1.09 -4.72 3.05
CA THR A 238 -2.33 -4.39 3.73
C THR A 238 -1.99 -4.04 5.16
N GLU A 239 -2.26 -2.80 5.57
CA GLU A 239 -1.98 -2.29 6.92
C GLU A 239 -2.59 -3.18 8.01
N CYS A 240 -1.73 -3.98 8.67
CA CYS A 240 -2.04 -4.88 9.79
C CYS A 240 -3.00 -6.04 9.47
N ALA A 241 -3.18 -6.41 8.19
CA ALA A 241 -4.02 -7.53 7.77
C ALA A 241 -3.24 -8.62 6.97
N ASP A 242 -1.93 -8.49 6.86
CA ASP A 242 -1.07 -9.35 6.04
C ASP A 242 -1.19 -10.85 6.37
N LEU A 243 -1.18 -11.23 7.65
CA LEU A 243 -1.35 -12.64 8.03
C LEU A 243 -2.74 -13.21 7.67
N ILE A 244 -3.81 -12.48 7.96
CA ILE A 244 -5.19 -12.97 7.74
C ILE A 244 -5.51 -13.06 6.24
N VAL A 245 -4.90 -12.21 5.41
CA VAL A 245 -4.98 -12.30 3.95
C VAL A 245 -4.40 -13.63 3.44
N LEU A 246 -3.23 -14.03 3.95
CA LEU A 246 -2.61 -15.31 3.56
C LEU A 246 -3.41 -16.52 4.06
N GLN A 247 -3.99 -16.43 5.25
CA GLN A 247 -4.87 -17.48 5.81
C GLN A 247 -6.14 -17.70 4.97
N GLY A 248 -6.54 -16.72 4.15
CA GLY A 248 -7.61 -16.85 3.16
C GLY A 248 -7.26 -17.66 1.90
N ILE A 249 -5.99 -18.07 1.74
CA ILE A 249 -5.56 -18.92 0.62
C ILE A 249 -5.68 -20.39 1.05
N LYS A 250 -6.53 -21.15 0.36
CA LYS A 250 -6.69 -22.58 0.58
C LYS A 250 -5.41 -23.30 0.20
N GLN A 251 -5.09 -24.38 0.91
CA GLN A 251 -3.87 -25.15 0.70
C GLN A 251 -3.63 -25.54 -0.78
N ALA A 252 -4.69 -25.94 -1.49
CA ALA A 252 -4.60 -26.34 -2.89
C ALA A 252 -4.29 -25.19 -3.86
N ASP A 253 -4.67 -23.96 -3.51
CA ASP A 253 -4.56 -22.79 -4.38
C ASP A 253 -3.16 -22.17 -4.34
N TRP A 254 -2.35 -22.48 -3.32
CA TRP A 254 -0.94 -22.07 -3.24
C TRP A 254 -0.09 -22.57 -4.41
N ALA A 255 -0.46 -23.69 -5.03
CA ALA A 255 0.23 -24.22 -6.21
C ALA A 255 0.07 -23.32 -7.45
N MET A 256 -0.96 -22.46 -7.47
CA MET A 256 -1.17 -21.49 -8.55
C MET A 256 -0.20 -20.30 -8.45
N ILE A 257 0.36 -20.03 -7.27
CA ILE A 257 1.17 -18.84 -6.98
C ILE A 257 2.66 -19.18 -7.17
N ARG A 258 3.30 -18.51 -8.13
CA ARG A 258 4.72 -18.70 -8.44
C ARG A 258 5.65 -17.99 -7.46
N GLN A 259 5.28 -16.79 -7.03
CA GLN A 259 6.09 -15.91 -6.19
C GLN A 259 5.21 -14.92 -5.43
N VAL A 260 5.70 -14.50 -4.27
CA VAL A 260 5.02 -13.56 -3.37
C VAL A 260 5.97 -12.41 -3.04
N ALA A 261 5.47 -11.19 -3.07
CA ALA A 261 6.14 -10.02 -2.49
C ALA A 261 5.18 -9.35 -1.52
N MET A 262 5.59 -9.09 -0.28
CA MET A 262 4.66 -8.54 0.71
C MET A 262 5.34 -7.68 1.76
N GLU A 263 4.52 -6.83 2.37
CA GLU A 263 4.85 -6.13 3.60
C GLU A 263 4.19 -6.84 4.77
N VAL A 264 4.96 -7.10 5.83
CA VAL A 264 4.46 -7.66 7.09
C VAL A 264 4.48 -6.57 8.13
N HIS A 265 3.28 -6.07 8.46
CA HIS A 265 3.11 -5.03 9.45
C HIS A 265 2.93 -5.70 10.80
N GLU A 266 3.99 -5.70 11.61
CA GLU A 266 4.13 -6.23 12.98
C GLU A 266 5.05 -7.46 13.12
N GLU A 267 6.01 -7.36 14.05
CA GLU A 267 6.92 -8.45 14.42
C GLU A 267 6.22 -9.78 14.67
N ARG A 268 5.09 -9.74 15.39
CA ARG A 268 4.35 -10.94 15.78
C ARG A 268 3.79 -11.73 14.59
N PHE A 269 3.65 -11.13 13.42
CA PHE A 269 3.13 -11.79 12.22
C PHE A 269 4.24 -12.38 11.34
N LYS A 270 5.51 -11.97 11.54
CA LYS A 270 6.65 -12.43 10.74
C LYS A 270 6.80 -13.96 10.73
N GLU A 271 6.93 -14.59 11.90
CA GLU A 271 7.11 -16.05 11.99
C GLU A 271 5.89 -16.83 11.45
N PRO A 272 4.63 -16.48 11.78
CA PRO A 272 3.46 -17.08 11.15
C PRO A 272 3.43 -16.97 9.62
N VAL A 273 3.76 -15.80 9.06
CA VAL A 273 3.82 -15.59 7.60
C VAL A 273 4.89 -16.48 6.97
N LEU A 274 6.08 -16.54 7.55
CA LEU A 274 7.17 -17.40 7.08
C LEU A 274 6.77 -18.87 7.08
N ALA A 275 6.11 -19.34 8.15
CA ALA A 275 5.64 -20.71 8.25
C ALA A 275 4.64 -21.07 7.13
N ILE A 276 3.67 -20.17 6.84
CA ILE A 276 2.71 -20.36 5.76
C ILE A 276 3.42 -20.48 4.41
N LEU A 277 4.35 -19.57 4.11
CA LEU A 277 5.06 -19.56 2.84
C LEU A 277 5.96 -20.80 2.68
N GLN A 278 6.67 -21.21 3.73
CA GLN A 278 7.48 -22.43 3.73
C GLN A 278 6.62 -23.68 3.51
N GLN A 279 5.49 -23.78 4.22
CA GLN A 279 4.53 -24.88 4.06
C GLN A 279 3.91 -24.91 2.64
N ALA A 280 3.71 -23.73 2.04
CA ALA A 280 3.27 -23.59 0.67
C ALA A 280 4.35 -23.97 -0.36
N GLY A 281 5.59 -24.22 0.07
CA GLY A 281 6.71 -24.67 -0.76
C GLY A 281 7.55 -23.54 -1.36
N PHE A 282 7.52 -22.34 -0.79
CA PHE A 282 8.50 -21.30 -1.09
C PHE A 282 9.77 -21.56 -0.29
N ASN A 283 10.89 -21.77 -0.99
CA ASN A 283 12.16 -22.21 -0.40
C ASN A 283 13.28 -21.15 -0.51
N ASN A 284 13.08 -20.10 -1.32
CA ASN A 284 13.94 -18.93 -1.36
C ASN A 284 13.16 -17.71 -0.86
N ILE A 285 13.31 -17.42 0.44
CA ILE A 285 12.62 -16.32 1.12
C ILE A 285 13.66 -15.32 1.63
N LYS A 286 13.52 -14.06 1.21
CA LYS A 286 14.33 -12.95 1.71
C LYS A 286 13.44 -12.00 2.51
N VAL A 287 13.95 -11.56 3.66
CA VAL A 287 13.27 -10.63 4.56
C VAL A 287 14.21 -9.49 4.88
N GLU A 288 13.75 -8.26 4.72
CA GLU A 288 14.48 -7.05 5.07
C GLU A 288 13.61 -6.18 5.98
N SER A 289 14.20 -5.63 7.04
CA SER A 289 13.52 -4.61 7.84
C SER A 289 13.42 -3.33 7.02
N SER A 290 12.23 -2.77 6.87
CA SER A 290 12.11 -1.42 6.34
C SER A 290 12.53 -0.43 7.43
N GLU A 291 13.71 0.17 7.28
CA GLU A 291 14.18 1.23 8.20
C GLU A 291 13.37 2.54 8.03
N VAL A 292 12.61 2.67 6.93
CA VAL A 292 12.09 3.95 6.44
C VAL A 292 10.58 4.13 6.66
N THR A 293 9.80 3.06 6.80
CA THR A 293 8.34 3.18 6.94
C THR A 293 7.88 2.87 8.38
N LEU A 294 7.39 3.93 9.05
CA LEU A 294 6.35 3.86 10.08
C LEU A 294 6.71 3.26 11.47
N GLY A 295 7.96 2.97 11.76
CA GLY A 295 8.42 2.58 13.10
C GLY A 295 8.71 1.09 13.25
N HIS A 296 9.25 0.68 14.40
CA HIS A 296 9.75 -0.68 14.61
C HIS A 296 8.72 -1.77 14.22
N GLY A 297 9.13 -2.71 13.36
CA GLY A 297 8.44 -3.96 13.10
C GLY A 297 7.71 -4.10 11.76
N VAL A 298 8.10 -3.34 10.74
CA VAL A 298 7.65 -3.52 9.35
C VAL A 298 8.73 -4.26 8.55
N TYR A 299 8.33 -5.30 7.81
CA TYR A 299 9.25 -6.14 7.05
C TYR A 299 8.82 -6.28 5.59
N ASN A 300 9.76 -6.00 4.68
CA ASN A 300 9.62 -6.39 3.29
C ASN A 300 10.04 -7.85 3.12
N LEU A 301 9.20 -8.63 2.45
CA LEU A 301 9.41 -10.06 2.23
C LEU A 301 9.22 -10.41 0.76
N TRP A 302 10.16 -11.18 0.21
CA TRP A 302 10.06 -11.76 -1.13
C TRP A 302 10.25 -13.27 -1.03
N ALA A 303 9.33 -14.03 -1.63
CA ALA A 303 9.34 -15.47 -1.60
C ALA A 303 9.18 -16.04 -3.01
N THR A 304 10.14 -16.88 -3.41
CA THR A 304 10.15 -17.58 -4.71
C THR A 304 10.28 -19.08 -4.51
N ARG A 305 9.86 -19.83 -5.53
CA ARG A 305 10.09 -21.28 -5.63
C ARG A 305 11.36 -21.48 -6.46
N GLY A 306 12.33 -22.21 -5.92
CA GLY A 306 13.52 -22.70 -6.64
C GLY A 306 13.20 -23.81 -7.62
#